data_AF-A0A0N7L471-F1
#
_entry.id   AF-A0A0N7L471-F1
#
_cell.length_a   1.000
_cell.length_b   1.000
_cell.length_c   1.000
_cell.angle_alpha   90.00
_cell.angle_beta   90.00
_cell.angle_gamma   90.00
#
_symmetry.space_group_name_H-M   'P 1'
#
loop_
_entity.id
_entity.type
_entity.pdbx_description
1 polymer ?
#
loop_
_entity_poly.entity_id
_entity_poly.type
_entity_poly.pdbx_seq_one_letter_code
_entity_poly.pdbx_strand_id
1 'polypeptide(L)'
;MDDHEFLRLLDSYPVVRKKTHCRVQWNDMHDKLAAQPLSSGIFIPAGQESVILPTDTVEEAIEKFLAPCFASNETTKIQKEFEKTLNDFVSSLNLEDINDLCAQFVDSE
;
A
#
# COMPACT_ATOMS: atom_id res chain seq x y z
N MET A 1 29.67 -0.63 1.61
CA MET A 1 29.24 -1.86 0.94
C MET A 1 30.40 -2.26 0.07
N ASP A 2 30.96 -3.43 0.33
CA ASP A 2 32.14 -3.91 -0.39
C ASP A 2 31.72 -4.62 -1.68
N ASP A 3 32.53 -4.54 -2.74
CA ASP A 3 32.21 -5.13 -4.06
C ASP A 3 31.88 -6.64 -3.97
N HIS A 4 32.51 -7.33 -3.03
CA HIS A 4 32.26 -8.75 -2.76
C HIS A 4 30.89 -9.01 -2.13
N GLU A 5 30.41 -8.10 -1.29
CA GLU A 5 29.11 -8.15 -0.65
C GLU A 5 28.00 -7.89 -1.68
N PHE A 6 28.24 -6.92 -2.58
CA PHE A 6 27.36 -6.62 -3.70
C PHE A 6 27.22 -7.80 -4.69
N LEU A 7 28.32 -8.48 -5.03
CA LEU A 7 28.29 -9.66 -5.90
C LEU A 7 27.55 -10.84 -5.26
N ARG A 8 27.73 -11.08 -3.95
CA ARG A 8 26.98 -12.09 -3.21
C ARG A 8 25.48 -11.82 -3.20
N LEU A 9 25.10 -10.55 -3.07
CA LEU A 9 23.71 -10.14 -3.07
C LEU A 9 23.08 -10.33 -4.46
N LEU A 10 23.80 -10.00 -5.53
CA LEU A 10 23.33 -10.25 -6.89
C LEU A 10 23.14 -11.74 -7.22
N ASP A 11 23.99 -12.62 -6.69
CA ASP A 11 23.88 -14.07 -6.90
C ASP A 11 22.64 -14.68 -6.22
N SER A 12 22.09 -13.98 -5.21
CA SER A 12 20.85 -14.40 -4.54
C SER A 12 19.57 -14.15 -5.34
N TYR A 13 19.65 -13.39 -6.43
CA TYR A 13 18.50 -13.07 -7.28
C TYR A 13 18.51 -13.87 -8.58
N PRO A 14 17.57 -14.81 -8.79
CA PRO A 14 17.53 -15.59 -10.03
C PRO A 14 17.24 -14.66 -11.22
N VAL A 15 18.22 -14.51 -12.11
CA VAL A 15 18.08 -13.69 -13.32
C VAL A 15 17.67 -14.56 -14.50
N VAL A 16 16.47 -14.32 -15.03
CA VAL A 16 16.01 -14.93 -16.28
C VAL A 16 16.56 -14.12 -17.45
N ARG A 17 17.44 -14.74 -18.23
CA ARG A 17 18.01 -14.14 -19.44
C ARG A 17 17.15 -14.49 -20.65
N LYS A 18 16.60 -13.46 -21.31
CA LYS A 18 15.98 -13.58 -22.64
C LYS A 18 16.92 -12.97 -23.68
N LYS A 19 16.74 -13.33 -24.95
CA LYS A 19 17.65 -12.98 -26.06
C LYS A 19 17.97 -11.49 -26.18
N THR A 20 17.08 -10.61 -25.71
CA THR A 20 17.20 -9.15 -25.83
C THR A 20 17.30 -8.41 -24.49
N HIS A 21 17.12 -9.08 -23.34
CA HIS A 21 17.20 -8.44 -22.02
C HIS A 21 17.26 -9.47 -20.88
N CYS A 22 17.75 -9.03 -19.72
CA CYS A 22 17.73 -9.81 -18.48
C CYS A 22 16.65 -9.26 -17.54
N ARG A 23 15.88 -10.14 -16.89
CA ARG A 23 14.92 -9.76 -15.83
C ARG A 23 15.24 -10.53 -14.56
N VAL A 24 15.18 -9.85 -13.42
CA VAL A 24 15.20 -10.50 -12.10
C VAL A 24 13.85 -11.16 -11.88
N GLN A 25 13.84 -12.45 -11.59
CA GLN A 25 12.63 -13.22 -11.30
C GLN A 25 12.25 -13.00 -9.83
N TRP A 26 11.74 -11.80 -9.54
CA TRP A 26 11.37 -11.35 -8.19
C TRP A 26 10.17 -12.14 -7.62
N ASN A 27 9.22 -12.53 -8.48
CA ASN A 27 7.95 -13.13 -8.04
C ASN A 27 8.11 -14.57 -7.49
N ASP A 28 9.01 -15.39 -8.03
CA ASP A 28 9.20 -16.78 -7.58
C ASP A 28 9.83 -16.90 -6.17
N MET A 29 10.47 -15.84 -5.67
CA MET A 29 11.07 -15.85 -4.33
C MET A 29 10.04 -15.68 -3.21
N HIS A 30 8.88 -15.11 -3.50
CA HIS A 30 7.86 -14.81 -2.49
C HIS A 30 6.82 -15.92 -2.32
N ASP A 31 6.64 -16.79 -3.32
CA ASP A 31 5.68 -17.91 -3.23
C ASP A 31 6.09 -18.97 -2.20
N LYS A 32 7.38 -19.09 -1.86
CA LYS A 32 7.85 -20.04 -0.82
C LYS A 32 7.69 -19.53 0.62
N LEU A 33 7.37 -18.25 0.81
CA LEU A 33 7.07 -17.66 2.13
C LEU A 33 5.55 -17.51 2.35
N ALA A 34 4.72 -18.03 1.43
CA ALA A 34 3.27 -17.95 1.45
C ALA A 34 2.59 -18.82 2.53
N ALA A 35 3.02 -18.67 3.79
CA ALA A 35 2.32 -19.17 4.97
C ALA A 35 2.29 -18.11 6.10
N GLN A 36 2.35 -16.82 5.76
CA GLN A 36 1.95 -15.75 6.67
C GLN A 36 0.81 -14.94 6.05
N PRO A 37 -0.22 -14.60 6.84
CA PRO A 37 -1.43 -14.03 6.31
C PRO A 37 -1.14 -12.67 5.68
N LEU A 38 -1.72 -12.48 4.50
CA LEU A 38 -1.79 -11.23 3.76
C LEU A 38 -2.25 -10.10 4.67
N SER A 39 -1.30 -9.30 5.14
CA SER A 39 -1.55 -7.90 5.42
C SER A 39 -0.44 -7.12 4.73
N SER A 40 -0.70 -6.73 3.48
CA SER A 40 -0.01 -5.59 2.85
C SER A 40 -0.51 -4.28 3.47
N GLY A 41 -0.61 -4.24 4.80
CA GLY A 41 -0.91 -3.06 5.59
C GLY A 41 0.40 -2.48 6.12
N ILE A 42 0.44 -1.16 6.25
CA ILE A 42 1.49 -0.42 6.95
C ILE A 42 1.83 -1.17 8.24
N PHE A 43 3.11 -1.53 8.43
CA PHE A 43 3.58 -2.23 9.62
C PHE A 43 3.33 -1.34 10.84
N ILE A 44 2.20 -1.54 11.51
CA ILE A 44 1.95 -0.99 12.83
C ILE A 44 2.76 -1.86 13.80
N PRO A 45 3.71 -1.31 14.58
CA PRO A 45 4.47 -2.09 15.54
C PRO A 45 3.51 -2.80 16.50
N ALA A 46 3.75 -4.09 16.74
CA ALA A 46 2.96 -4.88 17.69
C ALA A 46 2.90 -4.15 19.04
N GLY A 47 1.69 -3.69 19.43
CA GLY A 47 1.45 -2.90 20.65
C GLY A 47 0.87 -1.50 20.43
N GLN A 48 0.78 -1.00 19.19
CA GLN A 48 0.06 0.24 18.86
C GLN A 48 -1.26 -0.07 18.15
N GLU A 49 -2.22 -0.68 18.83
CA GLU A 49 -3.58 -0.74 18.29
C GLU A 49 -4.14 0.68 18.21
N SER A 50 -4.16 1.28 17.02
CA SER A 50 -4.95 2.48 16.77
C SER A 50 -6.41 2.09 16.99
N VAL A 51 -6.99 2.54 18.12
CA VAL A 51 -8.40 2.28 18.48
C VAL A 51 -9.29 3.14 17.60
N ILE A 52 -9.37 2.77 16.33
CA ILE A 52 -10.32 3.33 15.37
C ILE A 52 -11.65 2.62 15.62
N LEU A 53 -12.67 3.38 15.98
CA LEU A 53 -14.01 2.89 16.25
C LEU A 53 -14.89 3.10 15.00
N PRO A 54 -15.91 2.25 14.77
CA PRO A 54 -16.86 2.46 13.68
C PRO A 54 -17.65 3.77 13.76
N THR A 55 -17.67 4.40 14.94
CA THR A 55 -18.33 5.68 15.19
C THR A 55 -17.43 6.88 14.93
N ASP A 56 -16.12 6.67 14.70
CA ASP A 56 -15.20 7.75 14.42
C ASP A 56 -15.52 8.39 13.07
N THR A 57 -15.36 9.70 12.99
CA THR A 57 -15.40 10.35 11.67
C THR A 57 -14.17 9.96 10.86
N VAL A 58 -14.21 10.20 9.54
CA VAL A 58 -13.07 9.90 8.65
C VAL A 58 -11.83 10.66 9.11
N GLU A 59 -11.99 11.91 9.54
CA GLU A 59 -10.92 12.76 10.06
C GLU A 59 -10.29 12.18 11.33
N GLU A 60 -11.13 11.75 12.28
CA GLU A 60 -10.69 11.14 13.54
C GLU A 60 -9.99 9.81 13.31
N ALA A 61 -10.51 8.99 12.38
CA ALA A 61 -9.91 7.72 12.01
C ALA A 61 -8.53 7.91 11.36
N ILE A 62 -8.38 8.89 10.47
CA ILE A 62 -7.11 9.23 9.82
C ILE A 62 -6.09 9.73 10.86
N GLU A 63 -6.50 10.61 11.78
CA GLU A 63 -5.61 11.11 12.82
C GLU A 63 -5.11 9.97 13.71
N LYS A 64 -6.01 9.10 14.18
CA LYS A 64 -5.67 7.93 14.99
C LYS A 64 -4.79 6.93 14.25
N PHE A 65 -5.00 6.76 12.94
CA PHE A 65 -4.20 5.90 12.08
C PHE A 65 -2.77 6.41 11.90
N LEU A 66 -2.60 7.73 11.76
CA LEU A 66 -1.31 8.36 11.47
C LEU A 66 -0.51 8.69 12.73
N ALA A 67 -1.17 8.84 13.89
CA ALA A 67 -0.52 9.17 15.16
C ALA A 67 0.66 8.26 15.56
N PRO A 68 0.67 6.94 15.28
CA PRO A 68 1.82 6.07 15.52
C PRO A 68 3.06 6.39 14.67
N CYS A 69 2.87 6.99 13.49
CA CYS A 69 3.91 7.13 12.46
C CYS A 69 4.39 8.57 12.29
N PHE A 70 3.56 9.56 12.62
CA PHE A 70 3.81 10.96 12.31
C PHE A 70 3.56 11.86 13.51
N ALA A 71 4.28 12.98 13.57
CA ALA A 71 3.96 14.02 14.53
C ALA A 71 2.65 14.72 14.15
N SER A 72 1.92 15.27 15.13
CA SER A 72 0.59 15.89 14.92
C SER A 72 0.58 16.99 13.83
N ASN A 73 1.67 17.74 13.69
CA ASN A 73 1.82 18.76 12.63
C ASN A 73 2.00 18.16 11.23
N GLU A 74 2.52 16.95 11.11
CA GLU A 74 2.63 16.20 9.85
C GLU A 74 1.32 15.50 9.53
N THR A 75 0.67 14.90 10.53
CA THR A 75 -0.67 14.29 10.41
C THR A 75 -1.68 15.28 9.85
N THR A 76 -1.71 16.51 10.37
CA THR A 76 -2.62 17.56 9.87
C THR A 76 -2.31 18.00 8.43
N LYS A 77 -1.05 17.96 8.00
CA LYS A 77 -0.68 18.23 6.59
C LYS A 77 -1.13 17.10 5.67
N ILE A 78 -0.88 15.86 6.09
CA ILE A 78 -1.30 14.66 5.36
C ILE A 78 -2.82 14.64 5.20
N GLN A 79 -3.56 14.92 6.29
CA GLN A 79 -5.01 15.01 6.26
C GLN A 79 -5.52 16.05 5.26
N LYS A 80 -4.94 17.27 5.25
CA LYS A 80 -5.35 18.32 4.29
C LYS A 80 -5.11 17.94 2.83
N GLU A 81 -3.95 17.35 2.52
CA GLU A 81 -3.68 16.89 1.15
C GLU A 81 -4.55 15.69 0.77
N PHE A 82 -4.86 14.81 1.72
CA PHE A 82 -5.80 13.71 1.51
C PHE A 82 -7.20 14.23 1.19
N GLU A 83 -7.76 15.12 2.00
CA GLU A 83 -9.08 15.73 1.77
C GLU A 83 -9.14 16.47 0.44
N LYS A 84 -8.09 17.22 0.10
CA LYS A 84 -7.98 17.88 -1.19
C LYS A 84 -7.99 16.88 -2.35
N THR A 85 -7.15 15.85 -2.28
CA THR A 85 -7.07 14.82 -3.33
C THR A 85 -8.39 14.06 -3.47
N LEU A 86 -9.06 13.77 -2.36
CA LEU A 86 -10.37 13.13 -2.34
C LEU A 86 -11.42 14.02 -3.01
N ASN A 87 -11.46 15.31 -2.66
CA ASN A 87 -12.37 16.26 -3.28
C ASN A 87 -12.11 16.43 -4.78
N ASP A 88 -10.83 16.52 -5.19
CA ASP A 88 -10.45 16.59 -6.61
C ASP A 88 -10.88 15.32 -7.35
N PHE A 89 -10.66 14.15 -6.76
CA PHE A 89 -11.11 12.86 -7.29
C PHE A 89 -12.63 12.83 -7.47
N VAL A 90 -13.40 13.11 -6.40
CA VAL A 90 -14.87 13.10 -6.44
C VAL A 90 -15.40 14.12 -7.46
N SER A 91 -14.77 15.29 -7.56
CA SER A 91 -15.15 16.32 -8.53
C SER A 91 -14.84 15.94 -9.98
N SER A 92 -13.87 15.04 -10.17
CA SER A 92 -13.47 14.53 -11.49
C SER A 92 -14.31 13.35 -11.97
N LEU A 93 -15.04 12.69 -11.05
CA LEU A 93 -15.87 11.54 -11.37
C LEU A 93 -17.00 11.93 -12.34
N ASN A 94 -17.14 11.13 -13.38
CA ASN A 94 -18.26 11.20 -14.30
C ASN A 94 -19.22 10.02 -14.08
N LEU A 95 -20.34 10.02 -14.81
CA LEU A 95 -21.37 8.98 -14.67
C LEU A 95 -20.87 7.58 -15.09
N GLU A 96 -19.96 7.50 -16.07
CA GLU A 96 -19.34 6.26 -16.53
C GLU A 96 -18.43 5.69 -15.42
N ASP A 97 -17.60 6.52 -14.80
CA ASP A 97 -16.73 6.11 -13.67
C ASP A 97 -17.54 5.54 -12.50
N ILE A 98 -18.68 6.17 -12.17
CA ILE A 98 -19.58 5.70 -11.11
C ILE A 98 -20.23 4.38 -11.49
N ASN A 99 -20.66 4.23 -12.74
CA ASN A 99 -21.28 2.99 -13.22
C ASN A 99 -20.29 1.83 -13.24
N ASP A 100 -19.03 2.09 -13.66
CA ASP A 100 -17.94 1.13 -13.64
C ASP A 100 -17.56 0.75 -12.20
N LEU A 101 -17.56 1.71 -11.27
CA LEU A 101 -17.37 1.43 -9.85
C LEU A 101 -18.49 0.54 -9.31
N CYS A 102 -19.75 0.86 -9.62
CA CYS A 102 -20.90 0.05 -9.20
C CYS A 102 -20.83 -1.37 -9.77
N ALA A 103 -20.43 -1.53 -11.05
CA ALA A 103 -20.31 -2.84 -11.68
C ALA A 103 -19.32 -3.77 -10.97
N GLN A 104 -18.30 -3.23 -10.30
CA GLN A 104 -17.34 -4.03 -9.49
C GLN A 104 -17.98 -4.67 -8.25
N PHE A 105 -19.12 -4.16 -7.78
CA PHE A 105 -19.85 -4.72 -6.65
C PHE A 105 -21.01 -5.62 -7.08
N VAL A 106 -21.25 -5.75 -8.39
CA VAL A 106 -22.24 -6.64 -8.98
C VAL A 106 -21.52 -7.87 -9.52
N ASP A 107 -21.02 -8.73 -8.63
CA ASP A 107 -20.56 -10.05 -9.05
C ASP A 107 -21.77 -10.98 -9.24
N SER A 108 -22.01 -11.28 -10.52
CA SER A 108 -22.52 -12.55 -11.07
C SER A 108 -23.49 -13.36 -10.19
N GLU A 109 -24.76 -12.94 -10.16
CA GLU A 109 -25.91 -13.85 -10.02
C GLU A 109 -27.08 -13.40 -10.89
#